data_AF-A0AAN8XTR8-F1
#
_entry.id   AF-A0AAN8XTR8-F1
#
_cell.length_a   1.000
_cell.length_b   1.000
_cell.length_c   1.000
_cell.angle_alpha   90.00
_cell.angle_beta   90.00
_cell.angle_gamma   90.00
#
_symmetry.space_group_name_H-M   'P 1'
#
loop_
_entity.id
_entity.type
_entity.pdbx_description
1 polymer ?
#
loop_
_entity_poly.entity_id
_entity_poly.type
_entity_poly.pdbx_seq_one_letter_code
_entity_poly.pdbx_strand_id
1 'polypeptide(L)'
;MILESKNVPFVTIDITDPGQEESKDYMTQNAKPKGNNKVPMTPQIFNDAEYCGDFDDMDMANECDTLGDFLKMTEEEKKAIKIGITSLVPGENKPETQHLTNGVTTSQEVNDVPSVSVTSPVETAIEA
;
A
#
# COMPACT_ATOMS: atom_id res chain seq x y z
N MET A 1 17.66 0.97 3.76
CA MET A 1 16.25 0.65 4.08
C MET A 1 15.32 1.37 3.11
N ILE A 2 14.10 0.88 2.81
CA ILE A 2 13.19 1.53 1.84
C ILE A 2 12.84 2.99 2.20
N LEU A 3 12.90 3.32 3.50
CA LEU A 3 12.74 4.69 4.03
C LEU A 3 13.78 5.67 3.48
N GLU A 4 15.03 5.23 3.28
CA GLU A 4 16.11 6.08 2.72
C GLU A 4 15.79 6.50 1.28
N SER A 5 15.29 5.55 0.48
CA SER A 5 14.93 5.81 -0.93
C SER A 5 13.75 6.77 -1.05
N LYS A 6 12.82 6.72 -0.08
CA LYS A 6 11.64 7.58 -0.02
C LYS A 6 11.88 8.91 0.72
N ASN A 7 13.13 9.18 1.12
CA ASN A 7 13.51 10.36 1.91
C ASN A 7 12.71 10.52 3.22
N VAL A 8 12.26 9.42 3.82
CA VAL A 8 11.59 9.45 5.13
C VAL A 8 12.66 9.47 6.22
N PRO A 9 12.67 10.45 7.14
CA PRO A 9 13.59 10.46 8.28
C PRO A 9 13.31 9.29 9.22
N PHE A 10 14.35 8.59 9.67
CA PHE A 10 14.22 7.50 10.64
C PHE A 10 15.51 7.36 11.45
N VAL A 11 15.40 6.67 12.59
CA VAL A 11 16.53 6.30 13.44
C VAL A 11 16.54 4.78 13.58
N THR A 12 17.72 4.18 13.43
CA THR A 12 17.92 2.76 13.70
C THR A 12 18.40 2.58 15.13
N ILE A 13 17.70 1.77 15.90
CA ILE A 13 18.08 1.41 17.27
C ILE A 13 18.52 -0.05 17.27
N ASP A 14 19.78 -0.30 17.63
CA ASP A 14 20.29 -1.65 17.82
C ASP A 14 19.96 -2.12 19.25
N ILE A 15 18.91 -2.92 19.38
CA ILE A 15 18.48 -3.50 20.66
C ILE A 15 19.42 -4.59 21.19
N THR A 16 20.43 -5.00 20.42
CA THR A 16 21.43 -5.98 20.85
C THR A 16 22.60 -5.33 21.59
N ASP A 17 22.73 -4.01 21.47
CA ASP A 17 23.70 -3.22 22.23
C ASP A 17 23.27 -3.18 23.72
N PRO A 18 24.15 -3.56 24.67
CA PRO A 18 23.87 -3.45 26.10
C PRO A 18 23.54 -2.02 26.57
N GLY A 19 23.87 -0.98 25.80
CA GLY A 19 23.44 0.40 26.10
C GLY A 19 21.96 0.68 25.82
N GLN A 20 21.26 -0.21 25.10
CA GLN A 20 19.90 0.00 24.61
C GLN A 20 18.87 -0.99 25.18
N GLU A 21 19.11 -1.50 26.41
CA GLU A 21 18.20 -2.45 27.09
C GLU A 21 16.77 -1.90 27.23
N GLU A 22 16.60 -0.60 27.52
CA GLU A 22 15.27 0.02 27.60
C GLU A 22 14.50 -0.07 26.27
N SER A 23 15.20 0.10 25.13
CA SER A 23 14.60 -0.03 23.81
C SER A 23 14.20 -1.48 23.50
N LYS A 24 15.01 -2.45 23.95
CA LYS A 24 14.70 -3.88 23.83
C LYS A 24 13.45 -4.26 24.60
N ASP A 25 13.35 -3.78 25.84
CA ASP A 25 12.18 -4.03 26.69
C ASP A 25 10.93 -3.34 26.12
N TYR A 26 11.06 -2.10 25.66
CA TYR A 26 9.99 -1.36 25.01
C TYR A 26 9.49 -2.08 23.75
N MET A 27 10.40 -2.52 22.87
CA MET A 27 10.05 -3.28 21.68
C MET A 27 9.32 -4.58 22.05
N THR A 28 9.83 -5.34 23.02
CA THR A 28 9.25 -6.64 23.40
C THR A 28 7.85 -6.49 24.00
N GLN A 29 7.58 -5.38 24.71
CA GLN A 29 6.29 -5.11 25.33
C GLN A 29 5.25 -4.52 24.36
N ASN A 30 5.68 -3.70 23.39
CA ASN A 30 4.78 -2.91 22.54
C ASN A 30 4.67 -3.42 21.10
N ALA A 31 5.62 -4.22 20.62
CA ALA A 31 5.52 -4.85 19.30
C ALA A 31 4.72 -6.16 19.36
N LYS A 32 4.25 -6.61 18.19
CA LYS A 32 3.43 -7.83 18.08
C LYS A 32 4.30 -9.02 17.65
N PRO A 33 4.34 -10.11 18.43
CA PRO A 33 4.96 -11.35 17.98
C PRO A 33 4.19 -11.95 16.81
N LYS A 34 4.91 -12.52 15.85
CA LYS A 34 4.32 -13.14 14.65
C LYS A 34 4.30 -14.66 14.75
N GLY A 35 3.17 -15.26 14.37
CA GLY A 35 2.98 -16.71 14.38
C GLY A 35 3.09 -17.29 15.79
N ASN A 36 3.95 -18.30 15.96
CA ASN A 36 4.16 -19.00 17.23
C ASN A 36 5.30 -18.42 18.07
N ASN A 37 5.90 -17.30 17.65
CA ASN A 37 6.99 -16.68 18.38
C ASN A 37 6.48 -16.04 19.67
N LYS A 38 7.25 -16.19 20.75
CA LYS A 38 6.94 -15.58 22.04
C LYS A 38 7.37 -14.12 22.13
N VAL A 39 8.34 -13.73 21.30
CA VAL A 39 8.90 -12.39 21.24
C VAL A 39 8.81 -11.85 19.82
N PRO A 40 8.62 -10.53 19.63
CA PRO A 40 8.70 -9.89 18.33
C PRO A 40 10.10 -10.08 17.71
N MET A 41 10.14 -10.41 16.42
CA MET A 41 11.40 -10.57 15.69
C MET A 41 11.80 -9.23 15.08
N THR A 42 13.04 -8.80 15.26
CA THR A 42 13.54 -7.60 14.58
C THR A 42 13.59 -7.81 13.06
N PRO A 43 13.39 -6.76 12.24
CA PRO A 43 13.12 -5.37 12.61
C PRO A 43 11.65 -5.11 12.96
N GLN A 44 11.42 -4.17 13.88
CA GLN A 44 10.11 -3.73 14.34
C GLN A 44 10.02 -2.22 14.15
N ILE A 45 8.97 -1.74 13.47
CA ILE A 45 8.83 -0.34 13.08
C ILE A 45 7.87 0.35 14.05
N PHE A 46 8.33 1.47 14.58
CA PHE A 46 7.54 2.39 15.39
C PHE A 46 7.64 3.78 14.77
N ASN A 47 6.52 4.50 14.78
CA ASN A 47 6.51 5.93 14.58
C ASN A 47 6.37 6.58 15.96
N ASP A 48 7.47 7.11 16.48
CA ASP A 48 7.62 7.57 17.86
C ASP A 48 7.16 6.49 18.87
N ALA A 49 6.03 6.70 19.53
CA ALA A 49 5.46 5.79 20.53
C ALA A 49 4.43 4.80 19.93
N GLU A 50 4.12 4.92 18.65
CA GLU A 50 3.10 4.11 18.00
C GLU A 50 3.71 2.96 17.19
N TYR A 51 3.33 1.73 17.56
CA TYR A 51 3.70 0.55 16.78
C TYR A 51 3.04 0.57 15.40
N CYS A 52 3.83 0.43 14.34
CA CYS A 52 3.40 0.38 12.94
C CYS A 52 3.24 -1.06 12.48
N GLY A 53 4.27 -1.88 12.65
CA GLY A 53 4.29 -3.26 12.21
C GLY A 53 5.70 -3.83 12.10
N ASP A 54 5.79 -5.04 11.53
CA ASP A 54 7.06 -5.73 11.30
C ASP A 54 7.61 -5.46 9.88
N PHE A 55 8.67 -6.18 9.53
CA PHE A 55 9.29 -6.11 8.21
C PHE A 55 8.33 -6.45 7.06
N ASP A 56 7.55 -7.53 7.18
CA ASP A 56 6.71 -7.98 6.08
C ASP A 56 5.52 -7.03 5.89
N ASP A 57 4.98 -6.48 6.98
CA ASP A 57 3.92 -5.49 6.93
C ASP A 57 4.41 -4.21 6.21
N MET A 58 5.65 -3.80 6.49
CA MET A 58 6.29 -2.66 5.84
C MET A 58 6.52 -2.91 4.34
N ASP A 59 6.99 -4.11 3.99
CA ASP A 59 7.26 -4.51 2.60
C ASP A 59 5.95 -4.54 1.80
N MET A 60 4.90 -5.14 2.37
CA MET A 60 3.55 -5.14 1.80
C MET A 60 3.01 -3.72 1.59
N ALA A 61 3.17 -2.84 2.59
CA ALA A 61 2.73 -1.45 2.48
C ALA A 61 3.51 -0.67 1.40
N ASN A 62 4.77 -1.01 1.18
CA ASN A 62 5.56 -0.47 0.10
C ASN A 62 5.09 -0.98 -1.28
N GLU A 63 4.73 -2.26 -1.40
CA GLU A 63 4.19 -2.84 -2.64
C GLU A 63 2.80 -2.31 -2.99
N CYS A 64 1.99 -1.99 -1.98
CA CYS A 64 0.62 -1.50 -2.14
C CYS A 64 0.51 0.04 -2.20
N ASP A 65 1.61 0.78 -2.23
CA ASP A 65 1.65 2.25 -2.15
C ASP A 65 0.95 2.85 -0.92
N THR A 66 0.80 2.08 0.17
CA THR A 66 0.18 2.49 1.44
C THR A 66 1.20 2.73 2.56
N LEU A 67 2.48 2.94 2.20
CA LEU A 67 3.55 3.11 3.19
C LEU A 67 3.29 4.28 4.17
N GLY A 68 2.69 5.36 3.70
CA GLY A 68 2.33 6.50 4.55
C GLY A 68 1.30 6.15 5.63
N ASP A 69 0.33 5.28 5.29
CA ASP A 69 -0.67 4.78 6.24
C ASP A 69 -0.04 3.79 7.24
N PHE A 70 0.83 2.91 6.75
CA PHE A 70 1.59 1.97 7.58
C PHE A 70 2.45 2.69 8.63
N LEU A 71 3.17 3.73 8.21
CA LEU A 71 3.97 4.57 9.10
C LEU A 71 3.11 5.52 9.96
N LYS A 72 1.78 5.49 9.82
CA LYS A 72 0.85 6.36 10.55
C LYS A 72 1.19 7.85 10.43
N MET A 73 1.67 8.23 9.26
CA MET A 73 2.03 9.61 8.98
C MET A 73 0.78 10.48 8.81
N THR A 74 0.94 11.77 9.04
CA THR A 74 -0.06 12.79 8.72
C THR A 74 -0.20 12.96 7.21
N GLU A 75 -1.32 13.53 6.74
CA GLU A 75 -1.55 13.78 5.30
C GLU A 75 -0.47 14.69 4.70
N GLU A 76 0.09 15.61 5.50
CA GLU A 76 1.19 16.48 5.11
C GLU A 76 2.48 15.69 4.86
N GLU A 77 2.79 14.74 5.73
CA GLU A 77 3.98 13.87 5.63
C GLU A 77 3.84 12.84 4.50
N LYS A 78 2.64 12.29 4.30
CA LYS A 78 2.35 11.39 3.17
C LYS A 78 2.65 12.04 1.82
N LYS A 79 2.34 13.33 1.67
CA LYS A 79 2.64 14.11 0.45
C LYS A 79 4.14 14.28 0.20
N ALA A 80 4.97 14.15 1.24
CA ALA A 80 6.43 14.23 1.11
C ALA A 80 7.05 12.92 0.61
N ILE A 81 6.33 11.80 0.71
CA ILE A 81 6.77 10.50 0.16
C ILE A 81 6.72 10.58 -1.36
N LYS A 82 7.91 10.65 -1.98
CA LYS A 82 8.02 10.70 -3.44
C LYS A 82 7.70 9.33 -4.02
N ILE A 83 6.51 9.20 -4.62
CA ILE A 83 6.17 8.04 -5.45
C ILE A 83 6.82 8.24 -6.81
N GLY A 84 7.79 7.39 -7.13
CA GLY A 84 8.59 7.48 -8.33
C GLY A 84 7.82 7.03 -9.56
N ILE A 85 7.06 7.93 -10.18
CA ILE A 85 6.94 7.92 -11.65
C ILE A 85 7.97 8.90 -12.19
N THR A 86 8.96 8.38 -12.93
CA THR A 86 9.85 9.24 -13.71
C THR A 86 8.98 10.14 -14.60
N SER A 87 9.06 11.47 -14.43
CA SER A 87 8.54 12.55 -15.33
C SER A 87 7.56 13.61 -14.79
N LEU A 88 7.26 13.73 -13.49
CA LEU A 88 6.58 14.95 -13.01
C LEU A 88 7.59 15.95 -12.41
N VAL A 89 8.11 16.80 -13.29
CA VAL A 89 8.86 18.02 -12.96
C VAL A 89 7.95 19.01 -12.20
N PRO A 90 8.38 19.63 -11.09
CA PRO A 90 7.63 20.68 -10.42
C PRO A 90 7.82 22.03 -11.13
N GLY A 91 6.73 22.66 -11.57
CA GLY A 91 6.74 23.99 -12.15
C GLY A 91 5.38 24.70 -12.02
N GLU A 92 5.27 25.51 -10.97
CA GLU A 92 4.48 26.74 -10.81
C GLU A 92 2.97 26.82 -11.18
N ASN A 93 2.21 27.30 -10.19
CA ASN A 93 0.85 27.83 -10.20
C ASN A 93 0.22 28.25 -11.55
N LYS A 94 -0.96 27.68 -11.87
CA LYS A 94 -2.19 28.40 -12.32
C LYS A 94 -3.40 27.46 -12.37
N PRO A 95 -4.62 27.90 -11.98
CA PRO A 95 -5.84 27.13 -12.19
C PRO A 95 -6.33 27.41 -13.62
N GLU A 96 -6.18 26.44 -14.52
CA GLU A 96 -6.91 26.48 -15.80
C GLU A 96 -7.81 25.26 -15.91
N THR A 97 -9.11 25.56 -15.76
CA THR A 97 -10.25 24.75 -16.17
C THR A 97 -9.98 24.09 -17.52
N GLN A 98 -9.84 22.76 -17.54
CA GLN A 98 -9.88 22.00 -18.78
C GLN A 98 -11.21 21.25 -18.88
N HIS A 99 -12.05 21.91 -19.67
CA HIS A 99 -13.31 21.52 -20.27
C HIS A 99 -13.30 20.10 -20.86
N LEU A 100 -14.26 19.28 -20.42
CA LEU A 100 -14.58 17.98 -21.03
C LEU A 100 -15.14 18.23 -22.44
N THR A 101 -14.47 17.70 -23.47
CA THR A 101 -15.09 17.56 -24.80
C THR A 101 -15.13 16.10 -25.21
N ASN A 102 -16.36 15.58 -25.35
CA ASN A 102 -16.66 14.28 -25.89
C ASN A 102 -16.45 14.30 -27.42
N GLY A 103 -15.45 13.59 -27.91
CA GLY A 103 -15.22 13.38 -29.34
C GLY A 103 -15.87 12.08 -29.83
N VAL A 104 -17.13 12.17 -30.26
CA VAL A 104 -17.76 11.19 -31.15
C VAL A 104 -17.04 11.20 -32.50
N THR A 105 -16.70 10.03 -33.05
CA THR A 105 -16.69 9.83 -34.50
C THR A 105 -17.18 8.42 -34.81
N THR A 106 -18.42 8.40 -35.28
CA THR A 106 -19.12 7.30 -35.94
C THR A 106 -18.44 6.95 -37.26
N SER A 107 -18.31 5.66 -37.55
CA SER A 107 -18.44 5.13 -38.91
C SER A 107 -19.24 3.84 -38.83
N GLN A 108 -20.45 3.90 -39.40
CA GLN A 108 -21.34 2.77 -39.63
C GLN A 108 -20.80 1.93 -40.79
N GLU A 109 -20.87 0.60 -40.66
CA GLU A 109 -21.53 -0.20 -41.69
C GLU A 109 -22.23 -1.40 -41.03
N VAL A 110 -23.47 -1.58 -41.44
CA VAL A 110 -24.49 -2.54 -40.99
C VAL A 110 -24.35 -3.87 -41.73
N ASN A 111 -24.79 -4.96 -41.10
CA ASN A 111 -25.34 -6.24 -41.63
C ASN A 111 -25.20 -7.29 -40.51
N ASP A 112 -26.12 -8.17 -40.12
CA ASP A 112 -27.56 -8.41 -40.29
C ASP A 112 -27.88 -9.48 -39.19
N VAL A 113 -29.07 -9.51 -38.58
CA VAL A 113 -29.41 -10.39 -37.42
C VAL A 113 -30.23 -11.60 -37.93
N PRO A 114 -30.29 -12.77 -37.25
CA PRO A 114 -31.34 -12.91 -36.22
C PRO A 114 -30.98 -13.81 -35.00
N SER A 115 -31.60 -13.46 -33.85
CA SER A 115 -32.38 -14.29 -32.90
C SER A 115 -31.80 -15.65 -32.44
N VAL A 116 -31.85 -16.11 -31.17
CA VAL A 116 -33.00 -16.20 -30.27
C VAL A 116 -32.50 -16.46 -28.82
N SER A 117 -33.32 -16.08 -27.84
CA SER A 117 -33.41 -16.59 -26.45
C SER A 117 -33.36 -18.14 -26.38
N VAL A 118 -33.11 -18.86 -25.28
CA VAL A 118 -33.82 -18.90 -23.98
C VAL A 118 -33.06 -19.85 -23.03
N THR A 119 -33.08 -19.54 -21.73
CA THR A 119 -33.21 -20.41 -20.51
C THR A 119 -32.54 -21.80 -20.37
N SER A 120 -32.06 -22.04 -19.14
CA SER A 120 -31.58 -23.29 -18.51
C SER A 120 -32.40 -24.57 -18.80
N PRO A 121 -31.85 -25.76 -18.47
CA PRO A 121 -32.26 -26.36 -17.18
C PRO A 121 -31.17 -27.15 -16.43
N VAL A 122 -31.56 -27.45 -15.19
CA VAL A 122 -31.02 -28.39 -14.21
C VAL A 122 -30.76 -29.80 -14.77
N GLU A 123 -29.74 -30.50 -14.27
CA GLU A 123 -29.71 -31.97 -14.31
C GLU A 123 -29.17 -32.55 -13.00
N THR A 124 -30.08 -33.22 -12.29
CA THR A 124 -29.87 -34.16 -11.20
C THR A 124 -29.70 -35.55 -11.81
N ALA A 125 -28.71 -36.33 -11.40
CA ALA A 125 -28.67 -37.78 -11.66
C ALA A 125 -27.52 -38.48 -10.89
N ILE A 126 -27.84 -39.20 -9.79
CA ILE A 126 -27.87 -40.68 -9.59
C ILE A 126 -26.55 -41.37 -9.18
N GLU A 127 -26.56 -41.82 -7.91
CA GLU A 127 -26.39 -43.22 -7.44
C GLU A 127 -25.17 -44.05 -7.89
N ALA A 128 -24.34 -44.41 -6.89
CA ALA A 128 -23.76 -45.74 -6.68
C ALA A 128 -23.32 -45.88 -5.21
#